data_AF-A0A496KWF5-F1
#
_entry.id   AF-A0A496KWF5-F1
#
_cell.length_a   1.000
_cell.length_b   1.000
_cell.length_c   1.000
_cell.angle_alpha   90.00
_cell.angle_beta   90.00
_cell.angle_gamma   90.00
#
_symmetry.space_group_name_H-M   'P 1'
#
loop_
_entity.id
_entity.type
_entity.pdbx_description
1 polymer ?
#
loop_
_entity_poly.entity_id
_entity_poly.type
_entity_poly.pdbx_seq_one_letter_code
_entity_poly.pdbx_strand_id
1 'polypeptide(L)'
;MDGDDIAVNTWLEKGKCVLDNNPDIGICSSGFEWFGSQKATVRFPEYNEDIKAQLLYNNAVIVPIIRTEVLIDNNLFYKTEAFPAEDYRMWAECIRATKIYNIQETLFYYRMHEKQICAARRDEQKNKVNEVRLFMLEYLNPNISDEDKDYFINNFAENKINSRKDIALLKKFARKLIEKNTTNKNFDEKALRRCFKKNIGISAYNFSINLFFTSGYSVGKYISFLKSILFVHIPLKYNMRILYKTLF
;
A
#
# COMPACT_ATOMS: atom_id res chain seq x y z
N MET A 1 12.26 16.39 -1.58
CA MET A 1 13.07 15.51 -0.72
C MET A 1 13.20 16.23 0.60
N ASP A 2 12.95 15.52 1.69
CA ASP A 2 13.01 16.13 3.02
C ASP A 2 14.47 16.38 3.41
N GLY A 3 14.70 17.36 4.29
CA GLY A 3 16.05 17.85 4.62
C GLY A 3 16.91 16.85 5.39
N ASP A 4 16.34 15.74 5.83
CA ASP A 4 16.97 14.72 6.68
C ASP A 4 17.13 13.35 6.00
N ASP A 5 16.66 13.22 4.76
CA ASP A 5 16.80 12.06 3.88
C ASP A 5 18.11 12.09 3.07
N ILE A 6 18.53 10.92 2.56
CA ILE A 6 19.73 10.77 1.73
C ILE A 6 19.34 10.14 0.39
N ALA A 7 19.69 10.78 -0.72
CA ALA A 7 19.48 10.21 -2.05
C ALA A 7 20.75 9.52 -2.58
N VAL A 8 20.57 8.44 -3.35
CA VAL A 8 21.65 7.76 -4.07
C VAL A 8 22.06 8.61 -5.27
N ASN A 9 23.35 8.83 -5.51
CA ASN A 9 23.87 9.77 -6.53
C ASN A 9 23.20 9.67 -7.93
N THR A 10 22.77 8.48 -8.36
CA THR A 10 22.16 8.25 -9.67
C THR A 10 20.63 8.40 -9.68
N TRP A 11 20.00 8.83 -8.59
CA TRP A 11 18.53 8.83 -8.47
C TRP A 11 17.85 9.71 -9.53
N LEU A 12 18.38 10.92 -9.75
CA LEU A 12 17.90 11.86 -10.76
C LEU A 12 18.08 11.31 -12.17
N GLU A 13 19.27 10.81 -12.48
CA GLU A 13 19.61 10.25 -13.79
C GLU A 13 18.69 9.08 -14.15
N LYS A 14 18.47 8.15 -13.22
CA LYS A 14 17.60 6.99 -13.44
C LYS A 14 16.14 7.39 -13.63
N GLY A 15 15.61 8.27 -12.78
CA GLY A 15 14.23 8.73 -12.91
C GLY A 15 14.02 9.55 -14.19
N LYS A 16 14.98 10.42 -14.58
CA LYS A 16 14.95 11.14 -15.85
C LYS A 16 14.97 10.18 -17.04
N CYS A 17 15.85 9.17 -17.01
CA CYS A 17 15.94 8.16 -18.07
C CYS A 17 14.61 7.40 -18.26
N VAL A 18 13.91 7.07 -17.17
CA VAL A 18 12.56 6.48 -17.26
C VAL A 18 11.59 7.43 -17.95
N LEU A 19 11.54 8.70 -17.53
CA LEU A 19 10.60 9.66 -18.10
C LEU A 19 10.91 9.92 -19.58
N ASP A 20 12.17 10.18 -19.95
CA ASP A 20 12.58 10.47 -21.33
C ASP A 20 12.24 9.33 -22.29
N ASN A 21 12.40 8.07 -21.86
CA ASN A 21 12.13 6.90 -22.71
C ASN A 21 10.66 6.46 -22.71
N ASN A 22 9.80 7.03 -21.86
CA ASN A 22 8.39 6.63 -21.73
C ASN A 22 7.48 7.87 -21.65
N PRO A 23 7.08 8.44 -22.80
CA PRO A 23 6.29 9.68 -22.84
C PRO A 23 4.92 9.59 -22.15
N ASP A 24 4.38 8.40 -21.95
CA ASP A 24 3.10 8.17 -21.26
C ASP A 24 3.23 8.16 -19.72
N ILE A 25 4.46 8.11 -19.20
CA ILE A 25 4.77 8.21 -17.78
C ILE A 25 5.11 9.66 -17.44
N GLY A 26 4.37 10.23 -16.49
CA GLY A 26 4.60 11.58 -15.99
C GLY A 26 5.19 11.65 -14.60
N ILE A 27 5.20 10.53 -13.87
CA ILE A 27 5.78 10.44 -12.52
C ILE A 27 6.63 9.18 -12.44
N CYS A 28 7.89 9.35 -12.05
CA CYS A 28 8.79 8.25 -11.73
C CYS A 28 9.22 8.34 -10.27
N SER A 29 9.06 7.26 -9.53
CA SER A 29 9.52 7.10 -8.16
C SER A 29 10.35 5.81 -8.03
N SER A 30 10.75 5.43 -6.82
CA SER A 30 11.57 4.25 -6.56
C SER A 30 11.30 3.65 -5.19
N GLY A 31 12.00 2.57 -4.85
CA GLY A 31 12.06 2.07 -3.49
C GLY A 31 13.02 2.88 -2.61
N PHE A 32 12.90 2.66 -1.31
CA PHE A 32 13.75 3.31 -0.31
C PHE A 32 14.11 2.34 0.82
N GLU A 33 15.09 2.72 1.64
CA GLU A 33 15.45 2.00 2.85
C GLU A 33 15.32 2.92 4.06
N TRP A 34 14.66 2.44 5.11
CA TRP A 34 14.65 3.14 6.39
C TRP A 34 16.04 3.07 7.04
N PHE A 35 16.48 4.16 7.66
CA PHE A 35 17.64 4.19 8.53
C PHE A 35 17.38 5.00 9.81
N GLY A 36 18.25 4.88 10.80
CA GLY A 36 18.05 5.45 12.14
C GLY A 36 17.44 4.43 13.09
N SER A 37 16.26 4.72 13.65
CA SER A 37 15.61 3.85 14.64
C SER A 37 15.03 2.55 14.06
N GLN A 38 14.89 2.47 12.74
CA GLN A 38 14.43 1.29 12.03
C GLN A 38 15.27 1.07 10.77
N LYS A 39 15.48 -0.20 10.42
CA LYS A 39 16.11 -0.60 9.15
C LYS A 39 15.24 -1.61 8.41
N ALA A 40 14.69 -1.18 7.29
CA ALA A 40 13.93 -2.05 6.40
C ALA A 40 13.87 -1.46 4.99
N THR A 41 13.92 -2.33 3.99
CA THR A 41 13.76 -1.95 2.60
C THR A 41 12.27 -1.94 2.22
N VAL A 42 11.83 -0.86 1.59
CA VAL A 42 10.46 -0.72 1.05
C VAL A 42 10.53 -0.74 -0.48
N ARG A 43 9.61 -1.50 -1.07
CA ARG A 43 9.40 -1.58 -2.52
C ARG A 43 7.94 -1.32 -2.82
N PHE A 44 7.70 -0.36 -3.70
CA PHE A 44 6.37 -0.08 -4.21
C PHE A 44 6.07 -0.92 -5.46
N PRO A 45 4.78 -1.13 -5.80
CA PRO A 45 4.43 -1.76 -7.06
C PRO A 45 5.04 -1.02 -8.24
N GLU A 46 5.54 -1.76 -9.23
CA GLU A 46 6.34 -1.22 -10.33
C GLU A 46 5.50 -0.41 -11.34
N TYR A 47 4.37 -0.96 -11.76
CA TYR A 47 3.57 -0.42 -12.87
C TYR A 47 2.31 0.28 -12.41
N ASN A 48 1.88 1.26 -13.22
CA ASN A 48 0.75 2.15 -12.97
C ASN A 48 -0.49 1.49 -12.37
N GLU A 49 -0.95 0.37 -12.94
CA GLU A 49 -2.19 -0.26 -12.50
C GLU A 49 -2.08 -0.85 -11.09
N ASP A 50 -0.94 -1.47 -10.75
CA ASP A 50 -0.71 -1.96 -9.38
C ASP A 50 -0.45 -0.80 -8.41
N ILE A 51 0.13 0.31 -8.87
CA ILE A 51 0.31 1.54 -8.09
C ILE A 51 -1.06 2.15 -7.74
N LYS A 52 -1.95 2.32 -8.73
CA LYS A 52 -3.33 2.78 -8.51
C LYS A 52 -4.05 1.90 -7.50
N ALA A 53 -3.98 0.58 -7.67
CA ALA A 53 -4.59 -0.36 -6.74
C ALA A 53 -4.00 -0.27 -5.32
N GLN A 54 -2.70 0.01 -5.17
CA GLN A 54 -2.05 0.19 -3.87
C GLN A 54 -2.46 1.51 -3.20
N LEU A 55 -2.70 2.57 -3.98
CA LEU A 55 -3.20 3.85 -3.50
C LEU A 55 -4.62 3.78 -2.90
N LEU A 56 -5.36 2.67 -3.03
CA LEU A 56 -6.57 2.43 -2.22
C LEU A 56 -6.26 2.12 -0.75
N TYR A 57 -5.05 1.65 -0.44
CA TYR A 57 -4.64 1.28 0.91
C TYR A 57 -3.73 2.32 1.54
N ASN A 58 -2.67 2.72 0.86
CA ASN A 58 -1.63 3.59 1.40
C ASN A 58 -0.87 4.26 0.25
N ASN A 59 -0.06 5.26 0.59
CA ASN A 59 0.87 5.85 -0.36
C ASN A 59 1.77 4.78 -1.03
N ALA A 60 2.04 4.97 -2.32
CA ALA A 60 2.77 4.06 -3.19
C ALA A 60 3.90 4.77 -3.98
N VAL A 61 4.19 6.02 -3.66
CA VAL A 61 5.12 6.90 -4.38
C VAL A 61 5.92 7.68 -3.34
N ILE A 62 7.23 7.77 -3.52
CA ILE A 62 8.13 8.51 -2.63
C ILE A 62 9.14 9.30 -3.44
N VAL A 63 9.41 10.54 -3.02
CA VAL A 63 10.39 11.46 -3.61
C VAL A 63 10.47 11.33 -5.14
N PRO A 64 9.35 11.55 -5.87
CA PRO A 64 9.31 11.29 -7.30
C PRO A 64 10.01 12.40 -8.10
N ILE A 65 10.38 12.05 -9.34
CA ILE A 65 10.61 13.00 -10.42
C ILE A 65 9.32 13.10 -11.23
N ILE A 66 8.91 14.33 -11.53
CA ILE A 66 7.62 14.63 -12.17
C ILE A 66 7.87 15.52 -13.37
N ARG A 67 7.15 15.25 -14.46
CA ARG A 67 7.02 16.14 -15.61
C ARG A 67 6.29 17.43 -15.21
N THR A 68 6.92 18.59 -15.39
CA THR A 68 6.32 19.87 -14.99
C THR A 68 4.97 20.12 -15.65
N GLU A 69 4.83 19.75 -16.93
CA GLU A 69 3.59 19.83 -17.71
C GLU A 69 2.43 19.08 -17.05
N VAL A 70 2.68 17.93 -16.39
CA VAL A 70 1.62 17.20 -15.66
C VAL A 70 1.03 18.06 -14.56
N LEU A 71 1.86 18.83 -13.85
CA LEU A 71 1.40 19.67 -12.74
C LEU A 71 0.65 20.90 -13.24
N ILE A 72 1.24 21.61 -14.21
CA ILE A 72 0.71 22.87 -14.73
C ILE A 72 -0.60 22.63 -15.49
N ASP A 73 -0.61 21.70 -16.45
CA ASP A 73 -1.74 21.51 -17.36
C ASP A 73 -2.98 20.93 -16.66
N ASN A 74 -2.78 20.26 -15.52
CA ASN A 74 -3.85 19.66 -14.73
C ASN A 74 -4.15 20.41 -13.42
N ASN A 75 -3.52 21.58 -13.19
CA ASN A 75 -3.68 22.38 -11.98
C ASN A 75 -3.49 21.57 -10.68
N LEU A 76 -2.43 20.73 -10.65
CA LEU A 76 -2.11 19.85 -9.53
C LEU A 76 -1.09 20.50 -8.60
N PHE A 77 -1.41 20.54 -7.32
CA PHE A 77 -0.56 21.11 -6.27
C PHE A 77 -0.85 20.45 -4.93
N TYR A 78 0.14 20.51 -4.03
CA TYR A 78 -0.01 20.01 -2.68
C TYR A 78 -1.15 20.72 -1.93
N LYS A 79 -2.04 19.91 -1.34
CA LYS A 79 -3.20 20.36 -0.56
C LYS A 79 -2.80 20.46 0.90
N THR A 80 -2.63 21.67 1.43
CA THR A 80 -2.26 21.90 2.83
C THR A 80 -3.27 21.30 3.82
N GLU A 81 -4.55 21.27 3.43
CA GLU A 81 -5.63 20.66 4.19
C GLU A 81 -5.51 19.13 4.32
N ALA A 82 -4.66 18.50 3.50
CA ALA A 82 -4.37 17.08 3.59
C ALA A 82 -3.23 16.76 4.57
N PHE A 83 -2.57 17.75 5.19
CA PHE A 83 -1.47 17.49 6.13
C PHE A 83 -1.92 16.58 7.27
N PRO A 84 -1.11 15.57 7.67
CA PRO A 84 0.25 15.25 7.18
C PRO A 84 0.28 14.17 6.06
N ALA A 85 -0.78 14.03 5.28
CA ALA A 85 -0.92 13.09 4.18
C ALA A 85 -0.84 13.79 2.80
N GLU A 86 -0.21 14.96 2.69
CA GLU A 86 -0.21 15.74 1.44
C GLU A 86 0.39 14.99 0.26
N ASP A 87 1.49 14.26 0.47
CA ASP A 87 2.09 13.39 -0.54
C ASP A 87 1.08 12.34 -1.04
N TYR A 88 0.43 11.64 -0.12
CA TYR A 88 -0.54 10.61 -0.49
C TYR A 88 -1.70 11.22 -1.30
N ARG A 89 -2.21 12.38 -0.87
CA ARG A 89 -3.26 13.09 -1.60
C ARG A 89 -2.80 13.54 -2.99
N MET A 90 -1.59 14.08 -3.09
CA MET A 90 -0.99 14.54 -4.36
C MET A 90 -0.96 13.40 -5.38
N TRP A 91 -0.44 12.24 -5.00
CA TRP A 91 -0.33 11.10 -5.92
C TRP A 91 -1.70 10.49 -6.27
N ALA A 92 -2.64 10.51 -5.32
CA ALA A 92 -4.03 10.10 -5.57
C ALA A 92 -4.74 11.00 -6.59
N GLU A 93 -4.39 12.29 -6.68
CA GLU A 93 -4.91 13.19 -7.71
C GLU A 93 -4.18 12.98 -9.05
N CYS A 94 -2.85 12.84 -9.02
CA CYS A 94 -2.02 12.69 -10.22
C CYS A 94 -2.37 11.48 -11.08
N ILE A 95 -2.82 10.36 -10.49
CA ILE A 95 -3.17 9.13 -11.24
C ILE A 95 -4.33 9.31 -12.24
N ARG A 96 -5.04 10.43 -12.17
CA ARG A 96 -6.09 10.82 -13.11
C ARG A 96 -5.54 11.50 -14.37
N ALA A 97 -4.36 12.10 -14.26
CA ALA A 97 -3.72 12.88 -15.31
C ALA A 97 -2.59 12.12 -16.02
N THR A 98 -1.88 11.25 -15.31
CA THR A 98 -0.70 10.58 -15.86
C THR A 98 -0.46 9.19 -15.29
N LYS A 99 0.39 8.41 -15.95
CA LYS A 99 0.88 7.13 -15.43
C LYS A 99 2.07 7.33 -14.50
N ILE A 100 2.15 6.44 -13.53
CA ILE A 100 3.26 6.37 -12.57
C ILE A 100 4.06 5.09 -12.82
N TYR A 101 5.38 5.20 -12.68
CA TYR A 101 6.30 4.06 -12.64
C TYR A 101 7.19 4.13 -11.40
N ASN A 102 7.44 2.98 -10.77
CA ASN A 102 8.36 2.86 -9.65
C ASN A 102 9.54 1.95 -10.03
N ILE A 103 10.74 2.53 -10.09
CA ILE A 103 11.98 1.79 -10.28
C ILE A 103 12.14 0.78 -9.12
N GLN A 104 12.43 -0.49 -9.45
CA GLN A 104 12.56 -1.58 -8.47
C GLN A 104 13.92 -1.61 -7.75
N GLU A 105 14.46 -0.44 -7.44
CA GLU A 105 15.74 -0.22 -6.74
C GLU A 105 15.55 0.65 -5.49
N THR A 106 16.52 0.62 -4.57
CA THR A 106 16.61 1.58 -3.46
C THR A 106 17.38 2.80 -3.97
N LEU A 107 16.70 3.93 -4.17
CA LEU A 107 17.38 5.19 -4.57
C LEU A 107 17.35 6.27 -3.48
N PHE A 108 16.70 5.97 -2.34
CA PHE A 108 16.62 6.87 -1.20
C PHE A 108 16.79 6.11 0.11
N TYR A 109 17.37 6.79 1.10
CA TYR A 109 17.39 6.38 2.50
C TYR A 109 16.52 7.36 3.28
N TYR A 110 15.44 6.85 3.85
CA TYR A 110 14.48 7.65 4.60
C TYR A 110 14.79 7.59 6.09
N ARG A 111 14.88 8.74 6.76
CA ARG A 111 15.22 8.80 8.18
C ARG A 111 14.02 8.52 9.08
N MET A 112 14.12 7.51 9.93
CA MET A 112 13.15 7.28 11.01
C MET A 112 13.59 7.95 12.31
N HIS A 113 12.72 8.83 12.84
CA HIS A 113 12.90 9.45 14.16
C HIS A 113 11.99 8.81 15.20
N GLU A 114 12.49 8.61 16.42
CA GLU A 114 11.69 8.08 17.53
C GLU A 114 10.46 8.95 17.83
N LYS A 115 10.53 10.27 17.60
CA LYS A 115 9.44 11.22 17.83
C LYS A 115 8.30 11.16 16.80
N GLN A 116 8.49 10.49 15.65
CA GLN A 116 7.37 10.21 14.71
C GLN A 116 6.35 9.22 15.32
N ILE A 117 6.68 8.60 16.46
CA ILE A 117 5.89 7.59 17.19
C ILE A 117 5.04 8.25 18.30
N CYS A 118 4.60 9.51 18.16
CA CYS A 118 3.73 10.15 19.16
C CYS A 118 2.26 9.72 18.93
N ALA A 119 1.60 9.15 19.96
CA ALA A 119 0.23 8.63 19.85
C ALA A 119 -0.80 9.67 19.39
N ALA A 120 -0.73 10.91 19.88
CA ALA A 120 -1.67 11.97 19.49
C ALA A 120 -1.60 12.33 17.98
N ARG A 121 -0.41 12.27 17.38
CA ARG A 121 -0.23 12.51 15.94
C ARG A 121 -0.70 11.35 15.08
N ARG A 122 -0.82 10.14 15.64
CA ARG A 122 -1.23 8.94 14.89
C ARG A 122 -2.71 8.97 14.50
N ASP A 123 -3.58 9.44 15.37
CA ASP A 123 -5.02 9.49 15.07
C ASP A 123 -5.32 10.55 14.01
N GLU A 124 -4.67 11.72 14.09
CA GLU A 124 -4.76 12.77 13.06
C GLU A 124 -4.21 12.28 11.71
N GLN A 125 -3.01 11.67 11.71
CA GLN A 125 -2.44 11.03 10.51
C GLN A 125 -3.39 10.00 9.92
N LYS A 126 -3.98 9.15 10.76
CA LYS A 126 -4.92 8.11 10.33
C LYS A 126 -6.17 8.72 9.71
N ASN A 127 -6.74 9.76 10.30
CA ASN A 127 -7.91 10.44 9.75
C ASN A 127 -7.60 11.04 8.37
N LYS A 128 -6.45 11.70 8.22
CA LYS A 128 -6.02 12.30 6.95
C LYS A 128 -5.74 11.25 5.88
N VAL A 129 -5.10 10.15 6.24
CA VAL A 129 -4.93 8.99 5.35
C VAL A 129 -6.28 8.40 4.94
N ASN A 130 -7.25 8.33 5.86
CA ASN A 130 -8.60 7.86 5.56
C ASN A 130 -9.37 8.78 4.62
N GLU A 131 -9.20 10.10 4.72
CA GLU A 131 -9.75 11.06 3.75
C GLU A 131 -9.25 10.77 2.32
N VAL A 132 -7.95 10.49 2.15
CA VAL A 132 -7.37 10.13 0.85
C VAL A 132 -7.88 8.77 0.36
N ARG A 133 -8.02 7.79 1.26
CA ARG A 133 -8.59 6.47 0.95
C ARG A 133 -10.02 6.58 0.45
N LEU A 134 -10.85 7.43 1.07
CA LEU A 134 -12.22 7.70 0.63
C LEU A 134 -12.25 8.40 -0.73
N PHE A 135 -11.38 9.40 -0.95
CA PHE A 135 -11.22 10.03 -2.26
C PHE A 135 -10.88 9.01 -3.36
N MET A 136 -10.00 8.06 -3.06
CA MET A 136 -9.64 6.96 -3.97
C MET A 136 -10.78 5.95 -4.17
N LEU A 137 -11.57 5.68 -3.12
CA LEU A 137 -12.72 4.80 -3.19
C LEU A 137 -13.84 5.41 -4.05
N GLU A 138 -14.08 6.72 -3.95
CA GLU A 138 -15.02 7.46 -4.80
C GLU A 138 -14.55 7.52 -6.25
N TYR A 139 -13.23 7.57 -6.48
CA TYR A 139 -12.67 7.43 -7.82
C TYR A 139 -12.93 6.04 -8.42
N LEU A 140 -12.93 4.99 -7.59
CA LEU A 140 -13.29 3.63 -8.01
C LEU A 140 -14.79 3.53 -8.34
N ASN A 141 -15.65 4.08 -7.48
CA ASN A 141 -17.08 4.18 -7.72
C ASN A 141 -17.70 5.37 -6.98
N PRO A 142 -18.19 6.41 -7.69
CA PRO A 142 -18.82 7.60 -7.09
C PRO A 142 -20.10 7.30 -6.30
N ASN A 143 -20.77 6.18 -6.61
CA ASN A 143 -22.02 5.76 -5.99
C ASN A 143 -21.81 4.71 -4.89
N ILE A 144 -20.62 4.66 -4.28
CA ILE A 144 -20.38 3.79 -3.14
C ILE A 144 -21.17 4.30 -1.93
N SER A 145 -21.89 3.39 -1.24
CA SER A 145 -22.76 3.77 -0.11
C SER A 145 -21.94 4.08 1.13
N ASP A 146 -22.53 4.83 2.06
CA ASP A 146 -21.86 5.19 3.31
C ASP A 146 -21.52 3.97 4.17
N GLU A 147 -22.36 2.92 4.16
CA GLU A 147 -22.03 1.67 4.88
C GLU A 147 -20.81 0.97 4.28
N ASP A 148 -20.61 1.07 2.96
CA ASP A 148 -19.43 0.53 2.30
C ASP A 148 -18.19 1.39 2.58
N LYS A 149 -18.33 2.72 2.63
CA LYS A 149 -17.26 3.64 3.03
C LYS A 149 -16.80 3.35 4.46
N ASP A 150 -17.74 3.19 5.38
CA ASP A 150 -17.47 2.85 6.78
C ASP A 150 -16.82 1.49 6.92
N TYR A 151 -17.32 0.46 6.22
CA TYR A 151 -16.70 -0.85 6.25
C TYR A 151 -15.28 -0.80 5.67
N PHE A 152 -15.08 -0.04 4.58
CA PHE A 152 -13.80 0.10 3.93
C PHE A 152 -12.75 0.68 4.88
N ILE A 153 -13.04 1.80 5.53
CA ILE A 153 -12.08 2.47 6.42
C ILE A 153 -11.85 1.68 7.71
N ASN A 154 -12.91 1.16 8.34
CA ASN A 154 -12.79 0.52 9.66
C ASN A 154 -12.29 -0.93 9.61
N ASN A 155 -12.31 -1.56 8.43
CA ASN A 155 -11.96 -2.98 8.29
C ASN A 155 -11.06 -3.26 7.09
N PHE A 156 -11.48 -2.85 5.90
CA PHE A 156 -10.83 -3.31 4.67
C PHE A 156 -9.46 -2.67 4.42
N ALA A 157 -9.35 -1.35 4.53
CA ALA A 157 -8.11 -0.60 4.30
C ALA A 157 -7.03 -0.96 5.33
N GLU A 158 -7.43 -1.31 6.56
CA GLU A 158 -6.51 -1.80 7.60
C GLU A 158 -6.27 -3.32 7.53
N ASN A 159 -7.00 -4.04 6.66
CA ASN A 159 -7.03 -5.51 6.59
C ASN A 159 -7.24 -6.16 7.97
N LYS A 160 -8.18 -5.61 8.74
CA LYS A 160 -8.45 -6.02 10.12
C LYS A 160 -8.95 -7.47 10.18
N ILE A 161 -8.19 -8.34 10.85
CA ILE A 161 -8.53 -9.76 11.05
C ILE A 161 -8.39 -10.10 12.53
N ASN A 162 -9.51 -10.32 13.21
CA ASN A 162 -9.57 -10.79 14.58
C ASN A 162 -10.06 -12.24 14.66
N SER A 163 -10.67 -12.73 13.58
CA SER A 163 -11.25 -14.06 13.48
C SER A 163 -11.17 -14.59 12.05
N ARG A 164 -11.37 -15.90 11.87
CA ARG A 164 -11.46 -16.50 10.53
C ARG A 164 -12.61 -15.93 9.70
N LYS A 165 -13.70 -15.52 10.35
CA LYS A 165 -14.87 -14.91 9.71
C LYS A 165 -14.48 -13.60 9.01
N ASP A 166 -13.58 -12.83 9.59
CA ASP A 166 -13.14 -11.55 9.02
C ASP A 166 -12.43 -11.75 7.68
N ILE A 167 -11.66 -12.83 7.52
CA ILE A 167 -11.01 -13.16 6.24
C ILE A 167 -12.06 -13.39 5.14
N ALA A 168 -13.16 -14.08 5.47
CA ALA A 168 -14.25 -14.31 4.52
C ALA A 168 -14.99 -13.00 4.19
N LEU A 169 -15.21 -12.13 5.18
CA LEU A 169 -15.82 -10.82 4.99
C LEU A 169 -14.96 -9.90 4.13
N LEU A 170 -13.64 -9.82 4.39
CA LEU A 170 -12.70 -9.07 3.57
C LEU A 170 -12.68 -9.59 2.12
N LYS A 171 -12.65 -10.91 1.91
CA LYS A 171 -12.73 -11.50 0.56
C LYS A 171 -14.07 -11.20 -0.12
N LYS A 172 -15.17 -11.15 0.63
CA LYS A 172 -16.49 -10.78 0.10
C LYS A 172 -16.52 -9.31 -0.31
N PHE A 173 -15.99 -8.43 0.53
CA PHE A 173 -15.91 -7.00 0.24
C PHE A 173 -14.98 -6.71 -0.95
N ALA A 174 -13.83 -7.38 -1.04
CA ALA A 174 -12.94 -7.30 -2.21
C ALA A 174 -13.66 -7.63 -3.52
N ARG A 175 -14.48 -8.69 -3.54
CA ARG A 175 -15.31 -9.04 -4.72
C ARG A 175 -16.33 -7.96 -5.04
N LYS A 176 -17.03 -7.45 -4.02
CA LYS A 176 -17.98 -6.34 -4.14
C LYS A 176 -17.33 -5.09 -4.75
N LEU A 177 -16.12 -4.72 -4.31
CA LEU A 177 -15.39 -3.59 -4.87
C LEU A 177 -15.01 -3.81 -6.35
N ILE A 178 -14.55 -5.01 -6.71
CA ILE A 178 -14.23 -5.32 -8.11
C ILE A 178 -15.48 -5.25 -8.99
N GLU A 179 -16.61 -5.78 -8.52
CA GLU A 179 -17.90 -5.68 -9.22
C GLU A 179 -18.36 -4.22 -9.37
N LYS A 180 -18.12 -3.40 -8.35
CA LYS A 180 -18.45 -1.96 -8.35
C LYS A 180 -17.50 -1.12 -9.21
N ASN A 181 -16.33 -1.61 -9.61
CA ASN A 181 -15.40 -0.92 -10.52
C ASN A 181 -15.90 -0.89 -11.99
N THR A 182 -17.04 -1.51 -12.28
CA THR A 182 -17.57 -1.69 -13.65
C THR A 182 -18.07 -0.41 -14.31
N THR A 183 -18.53 0.58 -13.55
CA THR A 183 -19.12 1.81 -14.12
C THR A 183 -18.08 2.72 -14.79
N ASN A 184 -16.90 2.87 -14.18
CA ASN A 184 -15.87 3.80 -14.68
C ASN A 184 -14.61 3.09 -15.20
N LYS A 185 -14.36 1.84 -14.79
CA LYS A 185 -13.14 1.06 -15.14
C LYS A 185 -11.83 1.83 -14.94
N ASN A 186 -11.79 2.71 -13.95
CA ASN A 186 -10.62 3.54 -13.62
C ASN A 186 -9.44 2.72 -13.07
N PHE A 187 -9.72 1.50 -12.60
CA PHE A 187 -8.73 0.55 -12.09
C PHE A 187 -8.75 -0.72 -12.92
N ASP A 188 -7.58 -1.27 -13.24
CA ASP A 188 -7.47 -2.62 -13.78
C ASP A 188 -7.94 -3.69 -12.79
N GLU A 189 -8.84 -4.57 -13.22
CA GLU A 189 -9.39 -5.62 -12.35
C GLU A 189 -8.32 -6.63 -11.89
N LYS A 190 -7.33 -6.95 -12.73
CA LYS A 190 -6.29 -7.92 -12.36
C LYS A 190 -5.39 -7.31 -11.29
N ALA A 191 -5.03 -6.04 -11.40
CA ALA A 191 -4.28 -5.29 -10.41
C ALA A 191 -5.05 -5.21 -9.07
N LEU A 192 -6.35 -4.89 -9.08
CA LEU A 192 -7.19 -4.93 -7.88
C LEU A 192 -7.17 -6.31 -7.22
N ARG A 193 -7.38 -7.39 -8.00
CA ARG A 193 -7.36 -8.77 -7.49
C ARG A 193 -6.00 -9.12 -6.87
N ARG A 194 -4.90 -8.76 -7.53
CA ARG A 194 -3.53 -8.97 -7.00
C ARG A 194 -3.34 -8.21 -5.69
N CYS A 195 -3.68 -6.92 -5.66
CA CYS A 195 -3.55 -6.04 -4.51
C CYS A 195 -4.35 -6.57 -3.31
N PHE A 196 -5.64 -6.85 -3.49
CA PHE A 196 -6.52 -7.35 -2.42
C PHE A 196 -6.06 -8.72 -1.91
N LYS A 197 -5.71 -9.64 -2.80
CA LYS A 197 -5.19 -10.97 -2.41
C LYS A 197 -3.89 -10.86 -1.61
N LYS A 198 -2.97 -9.98 -2.03
CA LYS A 198 -1.69 -9.75 -1.34
C LYS A 198 -1.92 -9.21 0.07
N ASN A 199 -2.72 -8.15 0.21
CA ASN A 199 -2.95 -7.49 1.50
C ASN A 199 -3.72 -8.36 2.50
N ILE A 200 -4.80 -9.02 2.05
CA ILE A 200 -5.54 -10.00 2.87
C ILE A 200 -4.63 -11.15 3.27
N GLY A 201 -3.82 -11.67 2.35
CA GLY A 201 -2.94 -12.80 2.60
C GLY A 201 -1.81 -12.51 3.60
N ILE A 202 -1.21 -11.32 3.54
CA ILE A 202 -0.23 -10.86 4.53
C ILE A 202 -0.87 -10.71 5.91
N SER A 203 -2.08 -10.19 5.98
CA SER A 203 -2.79 -9.98 7.25
C SER A 203 -3.25 -11.31 7.85
N ALA A 204 -3.67 -12.27 7.02
CA ALA A 204 -3.96 -13.64 7.45
C ALA A 204 -2.70 -14.35 7.99
N TYR A 205 -1.53 -14.09 7.41
CA TYR A 205 -0.24 -14.57 7.93
C TYR A 205 0.04 -13.97 9.31
N ASN A 206 -0.02 -12.65 9.47
CA ASN A 206 0.21 -11.99 10.75
C ASN A 206 -0.75 -12.48 11.84
N PHE A 207 -2.04 -12.61 11.51
CA PHE A 207 -3.05 -13.19 12.39
C PHE A 207 -2.68 -14.62 12.82
N SER A 208 -2.21 -15.45 11.88
CA SER A 208 -1.81 -16.83 12.18
C SER A 208 -0.54 -16.89 13.04
N ILE A 209 0.43 -15.99 12.82
CA ILE A 209 1.60 -15.86 13.70
C ILE A 209 1.17 -15.53 15.11
N ASN A 210 0.30 -14.53 15.27
CA ASN A 210 -0.17 -14.11 16.59
C ASN A 210 -0.96 -15.21 17.31
N LEU A 211 -1.80 -15.95 16.56
CA LEU A 211 -2.68 -16.97 17.13
C LEU A 211 -1.92 -18.24 17.56
N PHE A 212 -0.92 -18.68 16.81
CA PHE A 212 -0.27 -19.98 17.04
C PHE A 212 1.20 -19.90 17.47
N PHE A 213 1.91 -18.84 17.10
CA PHE A 213 3.38 -18.82 17.12
C PHE A 213 3.99 -17.68 17.97
N THR A 214 3.17 -16.90 18.67
CA THR A 214 3.65 -15.83 19.58
C THR A 214 4.59 -16.36 20.66
N SER A 215 4.30 -17.53 21.22
CA SER A 215 5.15 -18.19 22.22
C SER A 215 6.21 -19.13 21.60
N GLY A 216 6.64 -18.85 20.36
CA GLY A 216 7.63 -19.65 19.62
C GLY A 216 7.04 -20.72 18.71
N TYR A 217 7.90 -21.38 17.94
CA TYR A 217 7.56 -22.37 16.91
C TYR A 217 7.78 -23.79 17.42
N SER A 218 6.88 -24.71 17.06
CA SER A 218 7.02 -26.16 17.36
C SER A 218 6.15 -26.99 16.43
N VAL A 219 6.50 -28.27 16.24
CA VAL A 219 5.73 -29.20 15.39
C VAL A 219 4.27 -29.30 15.85
N GLY A 220 4.02 -29.36 17.16
CA GLY A 220 2.65 -29.39 17.71
C GLY A 220 1.83 -28.14 17.35
N LYS A 221 2.42 -26.95 17.45
CA LYS A 221 1.76 -25.69 17.06
C LYS A 221 1.52 -25.63 15.55
N TYR A 222 2.46 -26.13 14.76
CA TYR A 222 2.32 -26.22 13.31
C TYR A 222 1.17 -27.15 12.91
N ILE A 223 1.03 -28.31 13.57
CA ILE A 223 -0.12 -29.20 13.36
C ILE A 223 -1.44 -28.48 13.70
N SER A 224 -1.50 -27.74 14.82
CA SER A 224 -2.68 -26.93 15.18
C SER A 224 -2.99 -25.84 14.14
N PHE A 225 -1.96 -25.19 13.60
CA PHE A 225 -2.10 -24.25 12.49
C PHE A 225 -2.61 -24.93 11.22
N LEU A 226 -2.14 -26.11 10.85
CA LEU A 226 -2.68 -26.85 9.70
C LEU A 226 -4.15 -27.24 9.89
N LYS A 227 -4.51 -27.75 11.09
CA LYS A 227 -5.90 -28.05 11.45
C LYS A 227 -6.82 -26.82 11.40
N SER A 228 -6.26 -25.62 11.56
CA SER A 228 -7.00 -24.37 11.45
C SER A 228 -7.42 -24.01 10.01
N ILE A 229 -6.78 -24.62 9.01
CA ILE A 229 -6.96 -24.34 7.57
C ILE A 229 -6.54 -22.91 7.17
N LEU A 230 -6.04 -22.08 8.09
CA LEU A 230 -5.64 -20.69 7.79
C LEU A 230 -4.53 -20.58 6.74
N PHE A 231 -3.70 -21.63 6.60
CA PHE A 231 -2.66 -21.71 5.57
C PHE A 231 -3.18 -21.49 4.14
N VAL A 232 -4.45 -21.83 3.83
CA VAL A 232 -5.02 -21.64 2.48
C VAL A 232 -5.23 -20.17 2.12
N HIS A 233 -5.25 -19.30 3.11
CA HIS A 233 -5.39 -17.85 2.94
C HIS A 233 -4.04 -17.14 2.85
N ILE A 234 -2.93 -17.86 3.12
CA ILE A 234 -1.59 -17.30 3.24
C ILE A 234 -0.81 -17.57 1.95
N PRO A 235 -0.11 -16.56 1.38
CA PRO A 235 0.77 -16.77 0.24
C PRO A 235 1.84 -17.83 0.53
N LEU A 236 2.14 -18.67 -0.46
CA LEU A 236 3.04 -19.82 -0.33
C LEU A 236 4.38 -19.47 0.34
N LYS A 237 5.00 -18.34 -0.05
CA LYS A 237 6.27 -17.88 0.54
C LYS A 237 6.22 -17.74 2.07
N TYR A 238 5.09 -17.33 2.62
CA TYR A 238 4.91 -17.14 4.05
C TYR A 238 4.58 -18.46 4.75
N ASN A 239 3.82 -19.36 4.12
CA ASN A 239 3.65 -20.73 4.62
C ASN A 239 5.02 -21.45 4.72
N MET A 240 5.87 -21.32 3.70
CA MET A 240 7.23 -21.87 3.72
C MET A 240 8.06 -21.26 4.85
N ARG A 241 7.90 -19.96 5.13
CA ARG A 241 8.58 -19.30 6.26
C ARG A 241 8.13 -19.86 7.61
N ILE A 242 6.84 -20.15 7.79
CA ILE A 242 6.33 -20.78 9.03
C ILE A 242 6.92 -22.18 9.17
N LEU A 243 6.90 -22.97 8.10
CA LEU A 243 7.44 -24.32 8.10
C LEU A 243 8.94 -24.32 8.43
N TYR A 244 9.72 -23.47 7.77
CA TYR A 244 11.16 -23.33 8.01
C TYR A 244 11.45 -23.06 9.49
N LYS A 245 10.82 -22.03 10.07
CA LYS A 245 10.99 -21.69 11.50
C LYS A 245 10.49 -22.75 12.48
N THR A 246 9.67 -23.69 12.00
CA THR A 246 9.19 -24.80 12.83
C THR A 246 10.21 -25.94 12.86
N LEU A 247 10.97 -26.11 11.79
CA LEU A 247 11.94 -27.19 11.64
C LEU A 247 13.36 -26.79 12.05
N PHE A 248 13.70 -25.50 11.97
CA PHE A 248 15.02 -24.91 12.23
C PHE A 248 14.87 -23.67 13.11
#